data_AF-A0AAV0YKT9-F1
#
_entry.id   AF-A0AAV0YKT9-F1
#
_cell.length_a   1.000
_cell.length_b   1.000
_cell.length_c   1.000
_cell.angle_alpha   90.00
_cell.angle_beta   90.00
_cell.angle_gamma   90.00
#
_symmetry.space_group_name_H-M   'P 1'
#
loop_
_entity.id
_entity.type
_entity.pdbx_description
1 polymer ?
#
loop_
_entity_poly.entity_id
_entity_poly.type
_entity_poly.pdbx_seq_one_letter_code
_entity_poly.pdbx_strand_id
1 'polypeptide(L)'
;MARGTNLRVHFKNTRETTFSIRKMPLIKAKRYLEDVLSHQQAIPFRRFCRGVGRTAQAKNRHSIRQGRWPAKSAKFILDLLKNAESNTEVKDLDVDALYF
;
A
#
# COMPACT_ATOMS: atom_id res chain seq x y z
N MET A 1 7.45 8.60 -13.96
CA MET A 1 7.60 7.13 -13.80
C MET A 1 8.47 6.90 -12.59
N ALA A 2 7.95 6.32 -11.52
CA ALA A 2 8.72 6.01 -10.32
C ALA A 2 9.03 4.51 -10.25
N ARG A 3 10.28 4.13 -10.00
CA ARG A 3 10.73 2.73 -9.89
C ARG A 3 11.75 2.60 -8.77
N GLY A 4 11.57 1.65 -7.87
CA GLY A 4 12.58 1.23 -6.90
C GLY A 4 13.17 -0.13 -7.28
N THR A 5 14.48 -0.23 -7.45
CA THR A 5 15.22 -1.47 -7.76
C THR A 5 16.00 -1.96 -6.55
N ASN A 6 16.16 -3.28 -6.38
CA ASN A 6 16.94 -3.92 -5.31
C ASN A 6 16.56 -3.52 -3.88
N LEU A 7 15.26 -3.36 -3.62
CA LEU A 7 14.75 -3.04 -2.29
C LEU A 7 14.82 -4.25 -1.36
N ARG A 8 15.44 -4.10 -0.18
CA ARG A 8 15.48 -5.13 0.88
C ARG A 8 14.16 -5.20 1.64
N VAL A 9 13.08 -5.53 0.94
CA VAL A 9 11.72 -5.71 1.45
C VAL A 9 11.22 -7.13 1.20
N HIS A 10 10.30 -7.59 2.05
CA HIS A 10 9.71 -8.91 1.86
C HIS A 10 8.71 -8.86 0.69
N PHE A 11 9.09 -9.48 -0.44
CA PHE A 11 8.32 -9.49 -1.68
C PHE A 11 6.83 -9.77 -1.47
N LYS A 12 6.50 -10.80 -0.67
CA LYS A 12 5.10 -11.20 -0.42
C LYS A 12 4.29 -10.09 0.25
N ASN A 13 4.90 -9.35 1.17
CA ASN A 13 4.21 -8.27 1.90
C ASN A 13 4.02 -7.05 1.00
N THR A 14 5.05 -6.73 0.21
CA THR A 14 5.00 -5.61 -0.73
C THR A 14 3.92 -5.83 -1.78
N ARG A 15 3.82 -7.04 -2.36
CA ARG A 15 2.76 -7.37 -3.32
C ARG A 15 1.35 -7.15 -2.76
N GLU A 16 1.05 -7.67 -1.56
CA GLU A 16 -0.28 -7.52 -0.94
C GLU A 16 -0.58 -6.05 -0.60
N THR A 17 0.44 -5.29 -0.19
CA THR A 17 0.33 -3.85 0.08
C THR A 17 0.01 -3.07 -1.19
N THR A 18 0.77 -3.29 -2.27
CA THR A 18 0.54 -2.64 -3.56
C THR A 18 -0.82 -3.01 -4.16
N PHE A 19 -1.25 -4.26 -3.99
CA PHE A 19 -2.56 -4.69 -4.48
C PHE A 19 -3.71 -4.03 -3.71
N SER A 20 -3.52 -3.75 -2.42
CA SER A 20 -4.53 -3.11 -1.57
C SER A 20 -4.76 -1.65 -1.93
N ILE A 21 -3.73 -0.93 -2.41
CA ILE A 21 -3.85 0.47 -2.84
C ILE A 21 -4.22 0.62 -4.33
N ARG A 22 -4.33 -0.50 -5.07
CA ARG A 22 -4.71 -0.47 -6.48
C ARG A 22 -6.13 0.07 -6.64
N LYS A 23 -6.30 0.98 -7.60
CA LYS A 23 -7.49 1.75 -7.97
C LYS A 23 -7.95 2.73 -6.89
N MET A 24 -7.05 3.11 -5.98
CA MET A 24 -7.32 4.19 -5.04
C MET A 24 -6.76 5.50 -5.57
N PRO A 25 -7.44 6.63 -5.31
CA PRO A 25 -6.84 7.93 -5.54
C PRO A 25 -5.65 8.11 -4.60
N LEU A 26 -4.64 8.80 -5.10
CA LEU A 26 -3.36 9.05 -4.46
C LEU A 26 -3.47 9.53 -2.99
N ILE A 27 -4.33 10.51 -2.72
CA ILE A 27 -4.56 11.07 -1.38
C ILE A 27 -5.06 9.98 -0.41
N LYS A 28 -6.01 9.16 -0.88
CA LYS A 28 -6.57 8.05 -0.09
C LYS A 28 -5.56 6.94 0.11
N ALA A 29 -4.73 6.65 -0.89
CA ALA A 29 -3.68 5.66 -0.81
C ALA A 29 -2.62 6.05 0.24
N LYS A 30 -2.15 7.30 0.24
CA LYS A 30 -1.23 7.83 1.25
C LYS A 30 -1.77 7.69 2.67
N ARG A 31 -2.99 8.21 2.89
CA ARG A 31 -3.65 8.13 4.20
C ARG A 31 -3.80 6.68 4.66
N TYR A 32 -4.18 5.78 3.75
CA TYR A 32 -4.29 4.36 4.08
C TYR A 32 -2.95 3.74 4.48
N LEU A 33 -1.84 4.10 3.82
CA LEU A 33 -0.50 3.62 4.21
C LEU A 33 -0.05 4.18 5.56
N GLU A 34 -0.40 5.42 5.89
CA GLU A 34 -0.16 6.02 7.21
C GLU A 34 -0.99 5.35 8.31
N ASP A 35 -2.25 5.04 8.04
CA ASP A 35 -3.12 4.27 8.95
C ASP A 35 -2.56 2.86 9.19
N VAL A 36 -1.94 2.24 8.17
CA VAL A 36 -1.26 0.95 8.30
C VAL A 36 -0.02 1.05 9.18
N LEU A 37 0.76 2.12 9.05
CA LEU A 37 1.91 2.38 9.93
C LEU A 37 1.48 2.62 11.38
N SER A 38 0.33 3.25 11.57
CA SER A 38 -0.29 3.50 12.88
C SER A 38 -1.08 2.31 13.43
N HIS A 39 -1.06 1.16 12.74
CA HIS A 39 -1.82 -0.05 13.07
C HIS A 39 -3.34 0.12 13.21
N GLN A 40 -3.89 1.21 12.66
CA GLN A 40 -5.33 1.47 12.67
C GLN A 40 -6.06 0.65 11.60
N GLN A 41 -5.36 0.35 10.49
CA GLN A 41 -5.90 -0.38 9.35
C GLN A 41 -4.96 -1.51 8.96
N ALA A 42 -5.50 -2.72 8.83
CA ALA A 42 -4.72 -3.89 8.41
C ALA A 42 -4.72 -4.03 6.88
N ILE A 43 -3.60 -4.52 6.34
CA ILE A 43 -3.50 -4.91 4.95
C ILE A 43 -4.01 -6.35 4.81
N PRO A 44 -5.02 -6.61 3.97
CA PRO A 44 -5.51 -7.95 3.73
C PRO A 44 -4.46 -8.76 2.96
N PHE A 45 -4.17 -9.97 3.42
CA PHE A 45 -3.36 -10.93 2.66
C PHE A 45 -4.31 -11.84 1.90
N ARG A 46 -4.24 -11.87 0.56
CA ARG A 46 -5.13 -12.67 -0.30
C ARG A 46 -4.47 -13.88 -0.90
N ARG A 47 -3.22 -13.74 -1.37
CA ARG A 47 -2.47 -14.82 -2.02
C ARG A 47 -1.52 -15.47 -1.04
N PHE A 48 -0.78 -14.67 -0.27
CA PHE A 48 0.26 -15.18 0.64
C PHE A 48 -0.27 -15.40 2.07
N CYS A 49 -1.29 -16.26 2.20
CA CYS A 49 -2.09 -16.39 3.41
C CYS A 49 -1.70 -17.53 4.36
N ARG A 50 -0.79 -18.41 3.94
CA ARG A 50 -0.39 -19.58 4.73
C ARG A 50 0.41 -19.11 5.96
N GLY A 51 -0.12 -19.37 7.16
CA GLY A 51 0.50 -18.97 8.43
C GLY A 51 0.33 -17.49 8.81
N VAL A 52 -0.61 -16.77 8.17
CA VAL A 52 -0.90 -15.37 8.52
C VAL A 52 -1.97 -15.30 9.61
N GLY A 53 -1.69 -14.52 10.66
CA GLY A 53 -2.63 -14.23 11.74
C GLY A 53 -3.93 -13.61 11.25
N ARG A 54 -5.00 -13.82 12.02
CA ARG A 54 -6.32 -13.23 11.75
C ARG A 54 -6.49 -11.95 12.54
N THR A 55 -7.16 -10.96 11.94
CA THR A 55 -7.38 -9.66 12.58
C THR A 55 -8.79 -9.15 12.25
N ALA A 56 -9.50 -8.62 13.25
CA ALA A 56 -10.83 -8.06 13.06
C ALA A 56 -10.86 -6.86 12.08
N GLN A 57 -9.80 -6.04 12.08
CA GLN A 57 -9.64 -4.93 11.14
C GLN A 57 -9.66 -5.37 9.67
N ALA A 58 -9.07 -6.53 9.36
CA ALA A 58 -9.08 -7.07 8.00
C ALA A 58 -10.51 -7.44 7.56
N LYS A 59 -11.33 -7.96 8.48
CA LYS A 59 -12.73 -8.34 8.25
C LYS A 59 -13.64 -7.13 7.99
N ASN A 60 -13.40 -6.00 8.67
CA ASN A 60 -14.27 -4.83 8.56
C ASN A 60 -14.18 -4.13 7.21
N ARG A 61 -13.01 -4.18 6.57
CA ARG A 61 -12.75 -3.49 5.29
C ARG A 61 -12.68 -4.42 4.09
N HIS A 62 -12.46 -5.72 4.34
CA HIS A 62 -12.32 -6.73 3.31
C HIS A 62 -13.02 -8.03 3.74
N SER A 63 -13.49 -8.83 2.79
CA SER A 63 -14.11 -10.15 3.07
C SER A 63 -13.09 -11.20 3.58
N ILE A 64 -11.90 -10.78 4.00
CA ILE A 64 -10.76 -11.62 4.34
C ILE A 64 -10.42 -11.42 5.81
N ARG A 65 -10.35 -12.53 6.55
CA ARG A 65 -10.06 -12.51 8.00
C ARG A 65 -8.57 -12.40 8.33
N GLN A 66 -7.69 -12.56 7.35
CA GLN A 66 -6.24 -12.54 7.50
C GLN A 66 -5.64 -11.22 7.04
N GLY A 67 -4.85 -10.60 7.90
CA GLY A 67 -4.20 -9.33 7.61
C GLY A 67 -2.99 -9.08 8.51
N ARG A 68 -2.11 -8.16 8.07
CA ARG A 68 -0.95 -7.72 8.84
C ARG A 68 -0.69 -6.24 8.59
N TRP A 69 0.24 -5.67 9.35
CA TRP A 69 0.76 -4.32 9.16
C TRP A 69 2.24 -4.38 8.74
N PRO A 70 2.54 -4.55 7.43
CA PRO A 70 3.91 -4.61 6.97
C PRO A 70 4.53 -3.20 6.90
N ALA A 71 4.94 -2.66 8.06
CA ALA A 71 5.45 -1.29 8.19
C ALA A 71 6.58 -0.95 7.22
N LYS A 72 7.56 -1.86 7.06
CA LYS A 72 8.68 -1.66 6.13
C LYS A 72 8.20 -1.49 4.69
N SER A 73 7.29 -2.36 4.22
CA SER A 73 6.77 -2.28 2.85
C SER A 73 5.88 -1.06 2.65
N ALA A 74 5.05 -0.71 3.63
CA ALA A 74 4.21 0.48 3.58
C ALA A 74 5.04 1.77 3.42
N LYS A 75 6.12 1.91 4.22
CA LYS A 75 7.03 3.06 4.14
C LYS A 75 7.66 3.22 2.76
N PHE A 76 8.21 2.15 2.19
CA PHE A 76 8.81 2.20 0.85
C PHE A 76 7.81 2.56 -0.25
N ILE A 77 6.58 2.05 -0.15
CA ILE A 77 5.55 2.37 -1.15
C ILE A 77 5.12 3.83 -1.01
N LEU A 78 5.04 4.37 0.22
CA LEU A 78 4.75 5.77 0.47
C LEU A 78 5.83 6.69 -0.13
N ASP A 79 7.10 6.34 0.03
CA ASP A 79 8.22 7.07 -0.59
C ASP A 79 8.16 7.02 -2.13
N LEU A 80 7.75 5.87 -2.69
CA LEU A 80 7.57 5.73 -4.13
C LEU A 80 6.39 6.54 -4.67
N LEU A 81 5.29 6.66 -3.90
CA LEU A 81 4.15 7.51 -4.25
C LEU A 81 4.53 8.99 -4.22
N LYS A 82 5.28 9.44 -3.21
CA LYS A 82 5.81 10.82 -3.15
C LYS A 82 6.69 11.15 -4.36
N ASN A 83 7.56 10.23 -4.75
CA ASN A 83 8.38 10.42 -5.94
C ASN A 83 7.51 10.43 -7.22
N ALA A 84 6.48 9.57 -7.29
CA ALA A 84 5.56 9.58 -8.43
C ALA A 84 4.82 10.92 -8.57
N GLU A 85 4.43 11.55 -7.46
CA GLU A 85 3.78 12.87 -7.42
C GLU A 85 4.70 13.98 -7.91
N SER A 86 5.92 14.06 -7.38
CA SER A 86 6.88 15.06 -7.84
C SER A 86 7.18 14.92 -9.34
N ASN A 87 7.17 13.68 -9.86
CA ASN A 87 7.31 13.44 -11.30
C ASN A 87 6.09 13.87 -12.13
N THR A 88 4.89 13.93 -11.55
CA THR A 88 3.67 14.36 -12.23
C THR A 88 3.48 15.87 -12.17
N GLU A 89 3.88 16.52 -11.06
CA GLU A 89 3.99 17.97 -10.97
C GLU A 89 4.92 18.53 -12.05
N VAL A 90 6.09 17.90 -12.26
CA VAL A 90 7.03 18.30 -13.33
C VAL A 90 6.46 18.09 -14.74
N LYS A 91 5.43 17.24 -14.89
CA LYS A 91 4.84 16.89 -16.18
C LYS A 91 3.51 17.60 -16.46
N ASP A 92 3.07 18.52 -15.60
CA ASP A 92 1.78 19.22 -15.68
C ASP A 92 0.60 18.27 -15.95
N LEU A 93 0.66 17.05 -15.40
CA LEU A 93 -0.43 16.07 -15.48
C LEU A 93 -1.31 16.21 -14.24
N ASP A 94 -2.63 16.15 -14.44
CA ASP A 94 -3.59 16.27 -13.34
C ASP A 94 -3.37 15.17 -12.29
N VAL A 95 -2.95 15.61 -11.11
CA VAL A 95 -2.50 14.74 -10.01
C VAL A 95 -3.68 14.02 -9.36
N ASP A 96 -4.90 14.56 -9.51
CA ASP A 96 -6.12 14.05 -8.92
C ASP A 96 -6.71 12.86 -9.71
N ALA A 97 -6.41 12.80 -11.02
CA ALA A 97 -6.83 11.71 -11.91
C ALA A 97 -5.92 10.47 -11.87
N LEU A 98 -4.88 10.46 -11.03
CA LEU A 98 -3.95 9.34 -10.90
C LEU A 98 -4.57 8.18 -10.10
N TYR A 99 -5.06 7.18 -10.84
CA TYR A 99 -5.42 5.87 -10.32
C TYR A 99 -4.31 4.86 -10.63
N PHE A 100 -3.85 4.12 -9.62
CA PHE A 100 -2.81 3.07 -9.75
C PHE A 100 -3.38 1.65 -9.86
#